data_AF-A0A9W7AB19-F1
#
_entry.id   AF-A0A9W7AB19-F1
#
_cell.length_a   1.000
_cell.length_b   1.000
_cell.length_c   1.000
_cell.angle_alpha   90.00
_cell.angle_beta   90.00
_cell.angle_gamma   90.00
#
_symmetry.space_group_name_H-M   'P 1'
#
loop_
_entity.id
_entity.type
_entity.pdbx_description
1 polymer ?
#
loop_
_entity_poly.entity_id
_entity_poly.type
_entity_poly.pdbx_seq_one_letter_code
_entity_poly.pdbx_strand_id
1 'polypeptide(L)'
;METMVPRDPLSELAQAGFINCENCTDNDTVVNIDAFCHAENVANPAFRAADSFWQWVDEADLKTRLDSIEKMTADGSIEEYVKARDSKRAGRGHVAILIGHKAA
;
A
#
# COMPACT_ATOMS: atom_id res chain seq x y z
N MET A 1 17.07 5.39 -2.39
CA MET A 1 15.93 6.25 -2.80
C MET A 1 14.99 6.26 -1.61
N GLU A 2 15.35 7.04 -0.59
CA GLU A 2 14.56 7.16 0.64
C GLU A 2 13.55 8.31 0.47
N THR A 3 12.34 8.06 0.97
CA THR A 3 11.20 8.98 1.13
C THR A 3 10.53 9.52 -0.14
N MET A 4 9.75 8.66 -0.79
CA MET A 4 8.65 9.09 -1.68
C MET A 4 7.28 9.12 -0.97
N VAL A 5 7.28 8.87 0.35
CA VAL A 5 6.07 8.88 1.19
C VAL A 5 6.09 10.14 2.05
N PRO A 6 5.08 11.01 1.95
CA PRO A 6 4.94 12.17 2.82
C PRO A 6 4.97 11.77 4.30
N ARG A 7 5.78 12.46 5.10
CA ARG A 7 5.87 12.23 6.55
C ARG A 7 4.73 12.93 7.27
N ASP A 8 4.38 14.11 6.78
CA ASP A 8 3.24 14.91 7.23
C ASP A 8 2.54 15.52 6.01
N PRO A 9 1.64 14.75 5.36
CA PRO A 9 1.05 15.14 4.09
C PRO A 9 0.27 16.47 4.13
N LEU A 10 -0.36 16.80 5.27
CA LEU A 10 -1.13 18.03 5.42
C LEU A 10 -0.21 19.25 5.49
N SER A 11 0.85 19.16 6.30
CA SER A 11 1.85 20.23 6.36
C SER A 11 2.61 20.38 5.04
N GLU A 12 2.91 19.28 4.37
CA GLU A 12 3.57 19.28 3.06
C GLU A 12 2.69 19.93 1.98
N LEU A 13 1.36 19.68 1.98
CA LEU A 13 0.41 20.37 1.10
C LEU A 13 0.32 21.87 1.42
N ALA A 14 0.27 22.25 2.70
CA ALA A 14 0.26 23.66 3.10
C ALA A 14 1.54 24.39 2.65
N GLN A 15 2.70 23.75 2.80
CA GLN A 15 3.99 24.28 2.34
C GLN A 15 4.05 24.43 0.80
N ALA A 16 3.37 23.57 0.06
CA ALA A 16 3.22 23.69 -1.39
C ALA A 16 2.24 24.80 -1.83
N GLY A 17 1.64 25.54 -0.90
CA GLY A 17 0.77 26.68 -1.17
C GLY A 17 -0.72 26.33 -1.31
N PHE A 18 -1.11 25.13 -0.91
CA PHE A 18 -2.53 24.78 -0.78
C PHE A 18 -3.11 25.35 0.52
N ILE A 19 -4.36 25.78 0.47
CA ILE A 19 -5.16 26.28 1.59
C ILE A 19 -6.29 25.29 1.90
N ASN A 20 -6.86 25.37 3.11
CA ASN A 20 -7.94 24.48 3.57
C ASN A 20 -7.60 22.99 3.36
N CYS A 21 -6.39 22.58 3.76
CA CYS A 21 -5.94 21.20 3.60
C CYS A 21 -6.63 20.30 4.65
N GLU A 22 -7.29 19.25 4.21
CA GLU A 22 -7.94 18.27 5.09
C GLU A 22 -7.65 16.83 4.68
N ASN A 23 -7.66 15.94 5.67
CA ASN A 23 -7.55 14.51 5.47
C ASN A 23 -8.95 13.92 5.47
N CYS A 24 -9.41 13.49 4.29
CA CYS A 24 -10.74 12.93 4.06
C CYS A 24 -10.71 11.40 3.96
N THR A 25 -9.67 10.76 4.50
CA THR A 25 -9.58 9.30 4.51
C THR A 25 -10.70 8.73 5.37
N ASP A 26 -11.70 8.13 4.73
CA ASP A 26 -12.79 7.38 5.37
C ASP A 26 -12.58 5.87 5.13
N ASN A 27 -13.06 5.02 6.04
CA ASN A 27 -13.03 3.56 5.91
C ASN A 27 -13.67 3.08 4.60
N ASP A 28 -14.69 3.78 4.09
CA ASP A 28 -15.34 3.47 2.79
C ASP A 28 -14.48 3.87 1.57
N THR A 29 -13.48 4.73 1.77
CA THR A 29 -12.53 5.16 0.73
C THR A 29 -11.17 4.48 0.83
N VAL A 30 -10.95 3.72 1.92
CA VAL A 30 -9.76 2.90 2.12
C VAL A 30 -9.96 1.61 1.35
N VAL A 31 -9.12 1.38 0.33
CA VAL A 31 -9.05 0.08 -0.37
C VAL A 31 -8.96 -1.03 0.69
N ASN A 32 -9.90 -1.98 0.67
CA ASN A 32 -10.00 -3.04 1.67
C ASN A 32 -8.65 -3.77 1.80
N ILE A 33 -7.95 -3.45 2.88
CA ILE A 33 -6.54 -3.77 3.09
C ILE A 33 -6.31 -5.24 3.39
N ASP A 34 -7.34 -5.93 3.87
CA ASP A 34 -7.25 -7.33 4.28
C ASP A 34 -6.84 -8.17 3.07
N ALA A 35 -7.44 -7.89 1.91
CA ALA A 35 -7.13 -8.58 0.65
C ALA A 35 -5.64 -8.53 0.27
N PHE A 36 -4.91 -7.48 0.68
CA PHE A 36 -3.47 -7.32 0.44
C PHE A 36 -2.58 -7.85 1.57
N CYS A 37 -3.17 -8.13 2.73
CA CYS A 37 -2.47 -8.77 3.86
C CYS A 37 -2.53 -10.31 3.76
N HIS A 38 -3.39 -10.83 2.89
CA HIS A 38 -3.46 -12.24 2.53
C HIS A 38 -2.46 -12.58 1.42
N ALA A 39 -1.32 -13.17 1.80
CA ALA A 39 -0.26 -13.54 0.85
C ALA A 39 -0.73 -14.56 -0.21
N GLU A 40 -1.71 -15.40 0.14
CA GLU A 40 -2.37 -16.36 -0.75
C GLU A 40 -3.06 -15.69 -1.95
N ASN A 41 -3.57 -14.47 -1.79
CA ASN A 41 -4.21 -13.73 -2.87
C ASN A 41 -3.19 -13.32 -3.94
N VAL A 42 -1.96 -13.00 -3.53
CA VAL A 42 -0.88 -12.65 -4.45
C VAL A 42 -0.51 -13.85 -5.33
N ALA A 43 -0.69 -15.09 -4.87
CA ALA A 43 -0.48 -16.29 -5.69
C ALA A 43 -1.59 -16.53 -6.73
N ASN A 44 -2.79 -15.96 -6.54
CA ASN A 44 -3.91 -16.06 -7.48
C ASN A 44 -3.72 -15.14 -8.71
N PRO A 45 -3.61 -15.68 -9.94
CA PRO A 45 -3.47 -14.87 -11.15
C PRO A 45 -4.65 -13.91 -11.40
N ALA A 46 -5.88 -14.30 -11.07
CA ALA A 46 -7.06 -13.46 -11.27
C ALA A 46 -7.05 -12.25 -10.32
N PHE A 47 -6.54 -12.42 -9.10
CA PHE A 47 -6.34 -11.32 -8.16
C PHE A 47 -5.31 -10.32 -8.70
N ARG A 48 -4.17 -10.81 -9.18
CA ARG A 48 -3.14 -9.95 -9.79
C ARG A 48 -3.65 -9.22 -11.04
N ALA A 49 -4.45 -9.88 -11.88
CA ALA A 49 -5.02 -9.25 -13.06
C ALA A 49 -6.01 -8.11 -12.73
N ALA A 50 -6.65 -8.16 -11.56
CA ALA A 50 -7.61 -7.17 -11.11
C ALA A 50 -6.95 -5.92 -10.48
N ASP A 51 -5.64 -5.93 -10.25
CA ASP A 51 -4.90 -4.83 -9.65
C ASP A 51 -3.78 -4.34 -10.59
N SER A 52 -3.88 -3.08 -10.99
CA SER A 52 -2.96 -2.45 -11.93
C SER A 52 -1.52 -2.38 -11.41
N PHE A 53 -1.26 -2.47 -10.10
CA PHE A 53 0.10 -2.55 -9.58
C PHE A 53 0.88 -3.75 -10.14
N TRP A 54 0.22 -4.89 -10.35
CA TRP A 54 0.87 -6.10 -10.84
C TRP A 54 1.13 -6.07 -12.35
N GLN A 55 0.48 -5.17 -13.10
CA GLN A 55 0.70 -5.04 -14.54
C GLN A 55 2.07 -4.45 -14.88
N TRP A 56 2.73 -3.80 -13.91
CA TRP A 56 4.04 -3.18 -14.07
C TRP A 56 5.20 -4.04 -13.54
N VAL A 57 4.90 -5.20 -12.95
CA VAL A 57 5.91 -6.12 -12.44
C VAL A 57 6.36 -7.01 -13.58
N ASP A 58 7.65 -7.02 -13.89
CA ASP A 58 8.17 -7.94 -14.91
C ASP A 58 8.07 -9.41 -14.46
N GLU A 59 8.08 -10.33 -15.42
CA GLU A 59 7.88 -11.76 -15.13
C GLU A 59 8.97 -12.35 -14.22
N ALA A 60 10.22 -11.86 -14.31
CA ALA A 60 11.33 -12.38 -13.53
C ALA A 60 11.21 -11.96 -12.06
N ASP A 61 10.87 -10.70 -11.82
CA ASP A 61 10.57 -10.13 -10.51
C ASP A 61 9.32 -10.78 -9.91
N LEU A 62 8.26 -10.96 -10.71
CA LEU A 62 7.05 -11.64 -10.26
C LEU A 62 7.37 -13.07 -9.81
N LYS A 63 8.14 -13.82 -10.60
CA LYS A 63 8.56 -15.17 -10.23
C LYS A 63 9.35 -15.18 -8.91
N THR A 64 10.32 -14.28 -8.77
CA THR A 64 11.13 -14.18 -7.55
C THR A 64 10.27 -13.92 -6.31
N ARG A 65 9.25 -13.07 -6.45
CA ARG A 65 8.30 -12.75 -5.36
C ARG A 65 7.42 -13.95 -5.01
N LEU A 66 6.91 -14.66 -6.02
CA LEU A 66 6.09 -15.87 -5.81
C LEU A 66 6.90 -16.98 -5.14
N ASP A 67 8.14 -17.21 -5.58
CA ASP A 67 9.03 -18.21 -4.97
C ASP A 67 9.33 -17.85 -3.49
N SER A 68 9.46 -16.56 -3.18
CA SER A 68 9.65 -16.09 -1.80
C SER A 68 8.41 -16.32 -0.94
N ILE A 69 7.21 -16.03 -1.47
CA ILE A 69 5.93 -16.29 -0.79
C ILE A 69 5.79 -17.79 -0.51
N GLU A 70 6.07 -18.64 -1.49
CA GLU A 70 6.00 -20.10 -1.33
C GLU A 70 6.94 -20.59 -0.23
N LYS A 71 8.21 -20.14 -0.25
CA LYS A 71 9.19 -20.48 0.78
C LYS A 71 8.73 -20.06 2.18
N MET A 72 8.26 -18.82 2.33
CA MET A 72 7.82 -18.27 3.61
C MET A 72 6.52 -18.92 4.11
N THR A 73 5.68 -19.39 3.18
CA THR A 73 4.49 -20.18 3.52
C THR A 73 4.91 -21.55 4.04
N ALA A 74 5.87 -22.20 3.39
CA ALA A 74 6.34 -23.53 3.77
C ALA A 74 7.08 -23.54 5.13
N ASP A 75 7.83 -22.48 5.45
CA ASP A 75 8.55 -22.36 6.71
C ASP A 75 7.75 -21.66 7.84
N GLY A 76 6.53 -21.21 7.53
CA GLY A 76 5.61 -20.57 8.49
C GLY A 76 5.94 -19.11 8.84
N SER A 77 6.99 -18.53 8.26
CA SER A 77 7.40 -17.14 8.55
C SER A 77 6.52 -16.08 7.90
N ILE A 78 5.61 -16.47 7.00
CA ILE A 78 4.83 -15.50 6.21
C ILE A 78 3.87 -14.65 7.06
N GLU A 79 3.26 -15.23 8.09
CA GLU A 79 2.34 -14.52 8.99
C GLU A 79 3.07 -13.44 9.79
N GLU A 80 4.24 -13.77 10.34
CA GLU A 80 5.09 -12.82 11.06
C GLU A 80 5.56 -11.69 10.15
N TYR A 81 5.92 -12.01 8.92
CA TYR A 81 6.31 -11.01 7.92
C TYR A 81 5.17 -10.05 7.58
N VAL A 82 3.97 -10.57 7.30
CA VAL A 82 2.79 -9.74 7.03
C VAL A 82 2.48 -8.84 8.21
N LYS A 83 2.47 -9.39 9.43
CA LYS A 83 2.21 -8.62 10.67
C LYS A 83 3.27 -7.54 10.92
N ALA A 84 4.54 -7.84 10.68
CA ALA A 84 5.63 -6.87 10.80
C ALA A 84 5.59 -5.76 9.74
N ARG A 85 5.01 -6.03 8.57
CA ARG A 85 4.77 -5.02 7.53
C ARG A 85 3.55 -4.17 7.85
N ASP A 86 2.48 -4.80 8.30
CA ASP A 86 1.25 -4.11 8.68
C ASP A 86 1.47 -3.16 9.87
N SER A 87 2.25 -3.58 10.87
CA SER A 87 2.56 -2.74 12.03
C SER A 87 3.29 -1.43 11.66
N LYS A 88 4.07 -1.41 10.57
CA LYS A 88 4.74 -0.20 10.07
C LYS A 88 3.76 0.86 9.57
N ARG A 89 2.53 0.48 9.26
CA ARG A 89 1.47 1.41 8.84
C ARG A 89 0.91 2.18 10.03
N ALA A 90 1.09 1.69 11.27
CA ALA A 90 0.61 2.33 12.49
C ALA A 90 -0.87 2.77 12.43
N GLY A 91 -1.73 1.95 11.79
CA GLY A 91 -3.16 2.24 11.61
C GLY A 91 -3.49 3.28 10.53
N ARG A 92 -2.50 3.78 9.78
CA ARG A 92 -2.72 4.61 8.59
C ARG A 92 -3.05 3.68 7.41
N GLY A 93 -4.19 3.88 6.75
CA GLY A 93 -4.56 3.10 5.57
C GLY A 93 -3.51 3.15 4.46
N HIS A 94 -3.57 2.23 3.47
CA HIS A 94 -2.64 2.25 2.33
C HIS A 94 -2.83 3.46 1.40
N VAL A 95 -4.00 4.08 1.45
CA VAL A 95 -4.35 5.26 0.68
C VAL A 95 -4.82 6.32 1.67
N ALA A 96 -4.21 7.50 1.61
CA ALA A 96 -4.71 8.68 2.29
C ALA A 96 -5.32 9.61 1.23
N ILE A 97 -6.57 10.05 1.44
CA ILE A 97 -7.19 11.07 0.61
C ILE A 97 -7.00 12.40 1.31
N LEU A 98 -6.30 13.31 0.63
CA LEU A 98 -6.05 14.65 1.10
C LEU A 98 -6.64 15.62 0.09
N ILE A 99 -7.41 16.58 0.58
CA ILE A 99 -7.98 17.65 -0.23
C ILE A 99 -7.27 18.94 0.16
N GLY A 100 -6.77 19.66 -0.83
CA GLY A 100 -6.20 20.99 -0.67
C GLY A 100 -6.75 21.90 -1.76
N HIS A 101 -7.13 23.12 -1.40
CA HIS A 101 -7.63 24.11 -2.34
C HIS A 101 -6.50 25.06 -2.74
N LYS A 102 -6.47 25.48 -4.00
CA LYS A 102 -5.58 26.58 -4.40
C LYS A 102 -6.36 27.88 -4.32
N ALA A 103 -5.79 28.91 -3.71
CA ALA A 103 -6.37 30.24 -3.80
C ALA A 103 -6.44 30.65 -5.28
N ALA A 104 -7.59 31.16 -5.70
CA ALA A 104 -7.83 31.64 -7.07
C ALA A 104 -6.95 32.85 -7.40
#